data_AF-A0A285QQM8-F1
#
_entry.id   AF-A0A285QQM8-F1
#
_cell.length_a   1.000
_cell.length_b   1.000
_cell.length_c   1.000
_cell.angle_alpha   90.00
_cell.angle_beta   90.00
_cell.angle_gamma   90.00
#
_symmetry.space_group_name_H-M   'P 1'
#
loop_
_entity.id
_entity.type
_entity.pdbx_description
1 polymer ?
#
loop_
_entity_poly.entity_id
_entity_poly.type
_entity_poly.pdbx_seq_one_letter_code
_entity_poly.pdbx_strand_id
1 'polypeptide(L)'
;MSDAVPQHGFTQARRGYAPDQVERALAALTAQRDEAWERLSVLGAGIRQMEARLADIRRAAEEAPEPDYEVLSEQAAGLAAMAQNEARAVREKAERFSEDLRDEVYEAGQALDRAAKEYSTTTRTEADAAARRTDERTRAEAEGIRAEADRESRAVRDAATAYAAKVRVAAAEAGEQAEAELATRRRRADEDFAAAQAAADAEDAEVSATAERRVKEAEQHRETVLNRIKQLETDAQAKADQLVEQARREAEKINAASEREQAEFDIRLETVQQHLDHIKATLASLTGAAVGQIEPGLAAAAAARRGDAAPAPAPWTRLRPRWMRARRTRSSTRCRWTRRRTPGRSRCRRCGRLRLRPGLRVALRCRGRRWSAVARRRRPPGPW
;
A
#
# COMPACT_ATOMS: atom_id res chain seq x y z
N MET A 1 63.01 47.54 -68.21
CA MET A 1 62.69 46.18 -68.65
C MET A 1 61.25 46.20 -69.12
N SER A 2 60.97 45.70 -70.32
CA SER A 2 59.63 45.79 -70.91
C SER A 2 58.76 44.64 -70.42
N ASP A 3 57.65 44.97 -69.76
CA ASP A 3 56.59 43.98 -69.49
C ASP A 3 55.61 43.97 -70.66
N ALA A 4 55.16 42.78 -71.06
CA ALA A 4 54.44 42.59 -72.33
C ALA A 4 52.93 42.87 -72.18
N VAL A 5 52.42 43.89 -72.87
CA VAL A 5 50.98 44.19 -72.92
C VAL A 5 50.29 43.36 -74.02
N PRO A 6 49.25 42.55 -73.71
CA PRO A 6 48.52 41.79 -74.72
C PRO A 6 47.58 42.69 -75.53
N GLN A 7 47.54 42.53 -76.86
CA GLN A 7 46.71 43.34 -77.77
C GLN A 7 45.20 43.02 -77.75
N HIS A 8 44.71 42.22 -76.78
CA HIS A 8 43.32 41.74 -76.74
C HIS A 8 42.66 41.87 -75.36
N GLY A 9 41.92 42.96 -75.16
CA GLY A 9 40.53 42.91 -74.68
C GLY A 9 40.19 42.59 -73.22
N PHE A 10 41.13 42.20 -72.34
CA PHE A 10 40.81 41.92 -70.94
C PHE A 10 41.81 42.56 -69.96
N THR A 11 41.38 43.63 -69.28
CA THR A 11 42.11 44.19 -68.13
C THR A 11 42.06 43.20 -66.96
N GLN A 12 43.21 42.94 -66.33
CA GLN A 12 43.30 41.97 -65.22
C GLN A 12 42.71 42.56 -63.93
N ALA A 13 41.38 42.56 -63.84
CA ALA A 13 40.63 43.04 -62.68
C ALA A 13 40.83 42.13 -61.46
N ARG A 14 41.89 42.38 -60.69
CA ARG A 14 41.99 41.89 -59.30
C ARG A 14 40.81 42.49 -58.52
N ARG A 15 40.07 41.64 -57.79
CA ARG A 15 38.80 42.04 -57.16
C ARG A 15 38.99 43.24 -56.22
N GLY A 16 38.51 44.41 -56.64
CA GLY A 16 38.37 45.60 -55.79
C GLY A 16 38.63 46.95 -56.46
N TYR A 17 39.51 47.04 -57.46
CA TYR A 17 39.92 48.32 -58.04
C TYR A 17 40.52 48.19 -59.46
N ALA A 18 40.45 49.27 -60.25
CA ALA A 18 41.01 49.34 -61.59
C ALA A 18 42.49 49.80 -61.53
N PRO A 19 43.46 49.04 -62.08
CA PRO A 19 44.90 49.38 -62.01
C PRO A 19 45.23 50.80 -62.46
N ASP A 20 44.77 51.23 -63.63
CA ASP A 20 45.05 52.56 -64.20
C ASP A 20 44.47 53.73 -63.37
N GLN A 21 43.50 53.47 -62.49
CA GLN A 21 43.02 54.46 -61.52
C GLN A 21 43.96 54.53 -60.31
N VAL A 22 44.45 53.39 -59.84
CA VAL A 22 45.45 53.31 -58.76
C VAL A 22 46.78 53.91 -59.21
N GLU A 23 47.25 53.62 -60.42
CA GLU A 23 48.50 54.19 -60.95
C GLU A 23 48.41 55.71 -61.11
N ARG A 24 47.30 56.25 -61.64
CA ARG A 24 47.09 57.71 -61.69
C ARG A 24 46.98 58.34 -60.31
N ALA A 25 46.31 57.68 -59.35
CA ALA A 25 46.24 58.16 -57.97
C ALA A 25 47.62 58.14 -57.28
N LEU A 26 48.41 57.08 -57.48
CA LEU A 26 49.77 56.96 -56.96
C LEU A 26 50.70 58.00 -57.60
N ALA A 27 50.61 58.23 -58.90
CA ALA A 27 51.39 59.27 -59.58
C ALA A 27 51.03 60.67 -59.06
N ALA A 28 49.74 60.98 -58.89
CA ALA A 28 49.28 62.24 -58.32
C ALA A 28 49.72 62.44 -56.86
N LEU A 29 49.60 61.40 -56.02
CA LEU A 29 50.07 61.43 -54.62
C LEU A 29 51.59 61.53 -54.53
N THR A 30 52.34 60.91 -55.45
CA THR A 30 53.80 61.00 -55.53
C THR A 30 54.23 62.41 -55.93
N ALA A 31 53.58 63.02 -56.93
CA ALA A 31 53.84 64.41 -57.30
C ALA A 31 53.51 65.39 -56.17
N GLN A 32 52.39 65.21 -55.47
CA GLN A 32 52.03 66.02 -54.29
C GLN A 32 53.02 65.83 -53.12
N ARG A 33 53.50 64.59 -52.90
CA ARG A 33 54.56 64.30 -51.94
C ARG A 33 55.83 65.08 -52.32
N ASP A 34 56.27 64.98 -53.57
CA ASP A 34 57.54 65.56 -54.02
C ASP A 34 57.48 67.10 -53.99
N GLU A 35 56.34 67.70 -54.36
CA GLU A 35 56.09 69.13 -54.18
C GLU A 35 56.10 69.54 -52.70
N ALA A 36 55.47 68.76 -51.82
CA ALA A 36 55.48 69.04 -50.38
C ALA A 36 56.90 68.90 -49.77
N TRP A 37 57.70 67.95 -50.25
CA TRP A 37 59.10 67.79 -49.85
C TRP A 37 59.97 68.94 -50.34
N GLU A 38 59.78 69.42 -51.56
CA GLU A 38 60.51 70.59 -52.06
C GLU A 38 60.14 71.85 -51.27
N ARG A 39 58.84 72.08 -51.01
CA ARG A 39 58.38 73.17 -50.13
C ARG A 39 58.98 73.07 -48.72
N LEU A 40 59.05 71.86 -48.14
CA LEU A 40 59.67 71.63 -46.84
C LEU A 40 61.20 71.88 -46.87
N SER A 41 61.87 71.50 -47.95
CA SER A 41 63.31 71.76 -48.17
C SER A 41 63.59 73.27 -48.22
N VAL A 42 62.82 74.01 -49.04
CA VAL A 42 62.92 75.48 -49.16
C VAL A 42 62.62 76.18 -47.84
N LEU A 43 61.53 75.81 -47.15
CA LEU A 43 61.20 76.38 -45.84
C LEU A 43 62.25 76.04 -44.78
N GLY A 44 62.76 74.81 -44.76
CA GLY A 44 63.83 74.40 -43.85
C GLY A 44 65.16 75.12 -44.12
N ALA A 45 65.48 75.39 -45.39
CA ALA A 45 66.63 76.22 -45.76
C ALA A 45 66.42 77.68 -45.35
N GLY A 46 65.22 78.23 -45.54
CA GLY A 46 64.85 79.58 -45.10
C GLY A 46 64.90 79.73 -43.57
N ILE A 47 64.42 78.75 -42.81
CA ILE A 47 64.53 78.72 -41.34
C ILE A 47 66.00 78.71 -40.93
N ARG A 48 66.83 77.79 -41.44
CA ARG A 48 68.27 77.77 -41.13
C ARG A 48 68.97 79.07 -41.50
N GLN A 49 68.57 79.72 -42.60
CA GLN A 49 69.10 81.03 -42.98
C GLN A 49 68.68 82.14 -41.99
N MET A 50 67.43 82.12 -41.51
CA MET A 50 66.95 83.08 -40.51
C MET A 50 67.58 82.82 -39.13
N GLU A 51 67.78 81.57 -38.73
CA GLU A 51 68.51 81.17 -37.52
C GLU A 51 69.97 81.64 -37.58
N ALA A 52 70.66 81.45 -38.72
CA ALA A 52 72.02 81.94 -38.93
C ALA A 52 72.08 83.48 -38.85
N ARG A 53 71.20 84.21 -39.57
CA ARG A 53 71.12 85.67 -39.46
C ARG A 53 70.82 86.14 -38.05
N LEU A 54 69.95 85.46 -37.31
CA LEU A 54 69.63 85.80 -35.92
C LEU A 54 70.84 85.54 -35.00
N ALA A 55 71.58 84.46 -35.21
CA ALA A 55 72.81 84.18 -34.47
C ALA A 55 73.91 85.21 -34.78
N ASP A 56 74.04 85.65 -36.04
CA ASP A 56 74.99 86.69 -36.43
C ASP A 56 74.57 88.07 -35.91
N ILE A 57 73.28 88.41 -35.90
CA ILE A 57 72.76 89.65 -35.27
C ILE A 57 72.98 89.63 -33.75
N ARG A 58 72.74 88.49 -33.08
CA ARG A 58 73.01 88.34 -31.64
C ARG A 58 74.50 88.48 -31.35
N ARG A 59 75.36 87.79 -32.10
CA ARG A 59 76.81 87.91 -31.95
C ARG A 59 77.30 89.33 -32.20
N ALA A 60 76.81 90.00 -33.24
CA ALA A 60 77.13 91.40 -33.51
C ALA A 60 76.61 92.36 -32.43
N ALA A 61 75.54 92.02 -31.71
CA ALA A 61 75.05 92.78 -30.57
C ALA A 61 75.80 92.48 -29.25
N GLU A 62 76.35 91.27 -29.09
CA GLU A 62 77.24 90.86 -28.00
C GLU A 62 78.67 91.39 -28.19
N GLU A 63 79.14 91.49 -29.43
CA GLU A 63 80.44 92.07 -29.83
C GLU A 63 80.39 93.60 -29.95
N ALA A 64 79.20 94.21 -30.00
CA ALA A 64 79.06 95.67 -29.99
C ALA A 64 79.51 96.22 -28.63
N PRO A 65 80.42 97.21 -28.59
CA PRO A 65 80.78 97.86 -27.33
C PRO A 65 79.55 98.54 -26.71
N GLU A 66 79.49 98.60 -25.38
CA GLU A 66 78.46 99.38 -24.70
C GLU A 66 78.49 100.83 -25.21
N PRO A 67 77.32 101.44 -25.52
CA PRO A 67 77.27 102.76 -26.10
C PRO A 67 77.79 103.81 -25.13
N ASP A 68 78.97 104.35 -25.43
CA ASP A 68 79.58 105.43 -24.66
C ASP A 68 78.86 106.76 -24.93
N TYR A 69 78.02 107.15 -23.97
CA TYR A 69 77.26 108.40 -24.01
C TYR A 69 78.06 109.62 -23.52
N GLU A 70 79.25 109.44 -22.94
CA GLU A 70 80.12 110.57 -22.53
C GLU A 70 80.59 111.37 -23.76
N VAL A 71 80.78 110.69 -24.90
CA VAL A 71 81.10 111.28 -26.21
C VAL A 71 80.03 112.27 -26.68
N LEU A 72 78.77 112.13 -26.24
CA LEU A 72 77.69 113.06 -26.58
C LEU A 72 77.60 114.22 -25.59
N SER A 73 77.62 113.93 -24.28
CA SER A 73 77.80 114.90 -23.18
C SER A 73 77.78 114.21 -21.82
N GLU A 74 78.35 114.87 -20.80
CA GLU A 74 78.21 114.47 -19.39
C GLU A 74 76.73 114.31 -18.97
N GLN A 75 75.84 115.18 -19.48
CA GLN A 75 74.39 115.09 -19.22
C GLN A 75 73.75 113.84 -19.85
N ALA A 76 74.20 113.42 -21.04
CA ALA A 76 73.71 112.20 -21.69
C ALA A 76 74.16 110.95 -20.93
N ALA A 77 75.42 110.90 -20.48
CA ALA A 77 75.93 109.82 -19.63
C ALA A 77 75.17 109.73 -18.30
N GLY A 78 74.93 110.87 -17.63
CA GLY A 78 74.13 110.94 -16.41
C GLY A 78 72.69 110.45 -16.59
N LEU A 79 72.05 110.79 -17.71
CA LEU A 79 70.70 110.31 -18.04
C LEU A 79 70.69 108.80 -18.33
N ALA A 80 71.69 108.28 -19.04
CA ALA A 80 71.82 106.85 -19.31
C ALA A 80 72.00 106.04 -18.02
N ALA A 81 72.88 106.49 -17.11
CA ALA A 81 73.06 105.88 -15.80
C ALA A 81 71.78 105.92 -14.95
N MET A 82 71.04 107.03 -14.98
CA MET A 82 69.74 107.14 -14.31
C MET A 82 68.71 106.15 -14.89
N ALA A 83 68.62 106.04 -16.22
CA ALA A 83 67.72 105.11 -16.88
C ALA A 83 68.06 103.63 -16.59
N GLN A 84 69.36 103.28 -16.56
CA GLN A 84 69.81 101.95 -16.17
C GLN A 84 69.47 101.63 -14.70
N ASN A 85 69.67 102.59 -13.79
CA ASN A 85 69.34 102.44 -12.38
C ASN A 85 67.82 102.27 -12.16
N GLU A 86 66.97 103.05 -12.85
CA GLU A 86 65.52 102.88 -12.77
C GLU A 86 65.08 101.54 -13.41
N ALA A 87 65.66 101.15 -14.55
CA ALA A 87 65.38 99.85 -15.16
C ALA A 87 65.82 98.67 -14.28
N ARG A 88 66.88 98.80 -13.47
CA ARG A 88 67.23 97.82 -12.44
C ARG A 88 66.23 97.84 -11.29
N ALA A 89 65.86 99.02 -10.77
CA ALA A 89 64.88 99.16 -9.69
C ALA A 89 63.49 98.61 -10.07
N VAL A 90 63.04 98.80 -11.31
CA VAL A 90 61.79 98.21 -11.83
C VAL A 90 61.89 96.70 -11.95
N ARG A 91 63.02 96.15 -12.40
CA ARG A 91 63.25 94.69 -12.44
C ARG A 91 63.24 94.08 -11.04
N GLU A 92 64.01 94.63 -10.10
CA GLU A 92 64.01 94.16 -8.70
C GLU A 92 62.62 94.22 -8.05
N LYS A 93 61.83 95.27 -8.33
CA LYS A 93 60.44 95.37 -7.85
C LYS A 93 59.54 94.29 -8.47
N ALA A 94 59.68 94.03 -9.77
CA ALA A 94 58.89 93.03 -10.48
C ALA A 94 59.27 91.60 -10.07
N GLU A 95 60.55 91.34 -9.79
CA GLU A 95 61.06 90.08 -9.26
C GLU A 95 60.49 89.82 -7.86
N ARG A 96 60.66 90.76 -6.91
CA ARG A 96 60.09 90.64 -5.55
C ARG A 96 58.56 90.45 -5.58
N PHE A 97 57.84 91.24 -6.36
CA PHE A 97 56.39 91.08 -6.51
C PHE A 97 56.00 89.70 -7.09
N SER A 98 56.82 89.14 -7.98
CA SER A 98 56.61 87.80 -8.54
C SER A 98 56.93 86.69 -7.54
N GLU A 99 57.85 86.92 -6.60
CA GLU A 99 58.15 86.02 -5.50
C GLU A 99 57.04 86.07 -4.44
N ASP A 100 56.66 87.27 -3.98
CA ASP A 100 55.53 87.49 -3.06
C ASP A 100 54.24 86.82 -3.56
N LEU A 101 53.91 86.99 -4.84
CA LEU A 101 52.73 86.37 -5.46
C LEU A 101 52.85 84.84 -5.58
N ARG A 102 54.05 84.30 -5.80
CA ARG A 102 54.26 82.84 -5.81
C ARG A 102 54.04 82.25 -4.43
N ASP A 103 54.55 82.91 -3.39
CA ASP A 103 54.41 82.47 -2.01
C ASP A 103 52.96 82.58 -1.52
N GLU A 104 52.25 83.66 -1.87
CA GLU A 104 50.81 83.82 -1.60
C GLU A 104 49.99 82.70 -2.27
N VAL A 105 50.22 82.43 -3.56
CA VAL A 105 49.52 81.36 -4.30
C VAL A 105 49.89 79.97 -3.75
N TYR A 106 51.13 79.76 -3.31
CA TYR A 106 51.58 78.51 -2.72
C TYR A 106 50.92 78.24 -1.36
N GLU A 107 50.85 79.23 -0.46
CA GLU A 107 50.16 79.10 0.82
C GLU A 107 48.64 78.98 0.66
N ALA A 108 48.03 79.70 -0.29
CA ALA A 108 46.62 79.52 -0.64
C ALA A 108 46.34 78.11 -1.17
N GLY A 109 47.22 77.57 -2.02
CA GLY A 109 47.15 76.19 -2.52
C GLY A 109 47.28 75.15 -1.41
N GLN A 110 48.23 75.33 -0.48
CA GLN A 110 48.37 74.48 0.70
C GLN A 110 47.15 74.55 1.63
N ALA A 111 46.60 75.75 1.86
CA ALA A 111 45.41 75.91 2.70
C ALA A 111 44.20 75.19 2.08
N LEU A 112 44.02 75.27 0.76
CA LEU A 112 42.96 74.55 0.05
C LEU A 112 43.15 73.03 0.08
N ASP A 113 44.38 72.53 -0.08
CA ASP A 113 44.69 71.09 0.04
C ASP A 113 44.44 70.57 1.46
N ARG A 114 44.84 71.32 2.50
CA ARG A 114 44.52 71.00 3.91
C ARG A 114 43.01 70.92 4.13
N ALA A 115 42.25 71.93 3.69
CA ALA A 115 40.79 71.97 3.83
C ALA A 115 40.09 70.83 3.07
N ALA A 116 40.55 70.51 1.85
CA ALA A 116 40.01 69.40 1.05
C ALA A 116 40.28 68.03 1.72
N LYS A 117 41.47 67.84 2.29
CA LYS A 117 41.83 66.63 3.05
C LYS A 117 40.98 66.48 4.30
N GLU A 118 40.81 67.55 5.08
CA GLU A 118 39.97 67.56 6.27
C GLU A 118 38.51 67.23 5.92
N TYR A 119 37.92 67.95 4.96
CA TYR A 119 36.57 67.69 4.47
C TYR A 119 36.39 66.23 4.02
N SER A 120 37.30 65.71 3.20
CA SER A 120 37.25 64.31 2.73
C SER A 120 37.35 63.29 3.88
N THR A 121 38.12 63.61 4.93
CA THR A 121 38.28 62.75 6.10
C THR A 121 36.99 62.75 6.93
N THR A 122 36.46 63.92 7.25
CA THR A 122 35.20 64.09 7.97
C THR A 122 34.06 63.37 7.26
N THR A 123 33.83 63.65 5.96
CA THR A 123 32.79 62.99 5.15
C THR A 123 32.93 61.46 5.16
N ARG A 124 34.16 60.92 5.07
CA ARG A 124 34.39 59.47 5.14
C ARG A 124 34.06 58.90 6.52
N THR A 125 34.50 59.56 7.60
CA THR A 125 34.20 59.10 8.97
C THR A 125 32.71 59.15 9.30
N GLU A 126 31.98 60.16 8.81
CA GLU A 126 30.53 60.26 8.95
C GLU A 126 29.79 59.18 8.16
N ALA A 127 30.22 58.90 6.92
CA ALA A 127 29.68 57.84 6.09
C ALA A 127 29.92 56.45 6.71
N ASP A 128 31.14 56.17 7.18
CA ASP A 128 31.49 54.93 7.88
C ASP A 128 30.65 54.77 9.17
N ALA A 129 30.45 55.84 9.93
CA ALA A 129 29.62 55.82 11.13
C ALA A 129 28.13 55.60 10.79
N ALA A 130 27.62 56.17 9.70
CA ALA A 130 26.25 55.93 9.23
C ALA A 130 26.04 54.50 8.71
N ALA A 131 27.03 53.93 8.03
CA ALA A 131 27.03 52.54 7.60
C ALA A 131 27.00 51.58 8.81
N ARG A 132 27.85 51.81 9.83
CA ARG A 132 27.86 51.02 11.08
C ARG A 132 26.52 51.07 11.81
N ARG A 133 25.95 52.27 12.03
CA ARG A 133 24.61 52.42 12.66
C ARG A 133 23.51 51.68 11.89
N THR A 134 23.62 51.63 10.56
CA THR A 134 22.65 50.91 9.71
C THR A 134 22.81 49.40 9.83
N ASP A 135 24.05 48.89 9.79
CA ASP A 135 24.39 47.48 9.99
C ASP A 135 23.99 46.97 11.39
N GLU A 136 24.29 47.73 12.44
CA GLU A 136 23.87 47.45 13.83
C GLU A 136 22.35 47.38 13.95
N ARG A 137 21.62 48.37 13.42
CA ARG A 137 20.15 48.38 13.40
C ARG A 137 19.59 47.17 12.65
N THR A 138 20.10 46.88 11.45
CA THR A 138 19.63 45.74 10.64
C THR A 138 19.93 44.40 11.31
N ARG A 139 21.05 44.27 12.04
CA ARG A 139 21.33 43.08 12.87
C ARG A 139 20.34 42.94 14.02
N ALA A 140 20.09 44.01 14.77
CA ALA A 140 19.12 44.00 15.87
C ALA A 140 17.69 43.67 15.39
N GLU A 141 17.26 44.23 14.25
CA GLU A 141 15.99 43.89 13.60
C GLU A 141 15.95 42.40 13.20
N ALA A 142 17.01 41.87 12.58
CA ALA A 142 17.09 40.47 12.18
C ALA A 142 17.14 39.50 13.38
N GLU A 143 17.80 39.87 14.47
CA GLU A 143 17.83 39.10 15.72
C GLU A 143 16.47 39.10 16.42
N GLY A 144 15.77 40.24 16.44
CA GLY A 144 14.39 40.35 16.92
C GLY A 144 13.45 39.41 16.18
N ILE A 145 13.50 39.40 14.83
CA ILE A 145 12.70 38.50 13.98
C ILE A 145 13.02 37.03 14.27
N ARG A 146 14.29 36.65 14.44
CA ARG A 146 14.68 35.28 14.81
C ARG A 146 14.14 34.89 16.18
N ALA A 147 14.28 35.76 17.18
CA ALA A 147 13.82 35.51 18.54
C ALA A 147 12.28 35.45 18.65
N GLU A 148 11.55 36.17 17.79
CA GLU A 148 10.11 36.01 17.63
C GLU A 148 9.74 34.67 16.98
N ALA A 149 10.32 34.34 15.82
CA ALA A 149 10.08 33.08 15.14
C ALA A 149 10.41 31.85 16.01
N ASP A 150 11.47 31.91 16.81
CA ASP A 150 11.82 30.85 17.77
C ASP A 150 10.81 30.72 18.92
N ARG A 151 10.27 31.85 19.43
CA ARG A 151 9.20 31.84 20.45
C ARG A 151 7.91 31.26 19.88
N GLU A 152 7.51 31.67 18.67
CA GLU A 152 6.34 31.10 17.98
C GLU A 152 6.53 29.60 17.71
N SER A 153 7.71 29.18 17.22
CA SER A 153 8.01 27.78 16.93
C SER A 153 7.92 26.90 18.19
N ARG A 154 8.40 27.41 19.34
CA ARG A 154 8.25 26.75 20.65
C ARG A 154 6.77 26.68 21.05
N ALA A 155 6.06 27.82 21.05
CA ALA A 155 4.64 27.86 21.42
C ALA A 155 3.77 26.91 20.59
N VAL A 156 4.01 26.80 19.28
CA VAL A 156 3.31 25.86 18.39
C VAL A 156 3.66 24.40 18.72
N ARG A 157 4.93 24.08 19.01
CA ARG A 157 5.35 22.73 19.45
C ARG A 157 4.73 22.35 20.78
N ASP A 158 4.71 23.27 21.74
CA ASP A 158 4.15 23.03 23.08
C ASP A 158 2.63 22.86 23.01
N ALA A 159 1.93 23.69 22.24
CA ALA A 159 0.49 23.55 21.99
C ALA A 159 0.15 22.23 21.28
N ALA A 160 0.93 21.84 20.26
CA ALA A 160 0.75 20.56 19.56
C ALA A 160 1.02 19.36 20.48
N THR A 161 2.04 19.44 21.33
CA THR A 161 2.39 18.38 22.30
C THR A 161 1.32 18.25 23.38
N ALA A 162 0.83 19.37 23.92
CA ALA A 162 -0.27 19.39 24.89
C ALA A 162 -1.57 18.85 24.28
N TYR A 163 -1.87 19.19 23.02
CA TYR A 163 -3.02 18.63 22.31
C TYR A 163 -2.87 17.11 22.09
N ALA A 164 -1.70 16.64 21.66
CA ALA A 164 -1.43 15.22 21.50
C ALA A 164 -1.53 14.45 22.83
N ALA A 165 -1.10 15.05 23.95
CA ALA A 165 -1.27 14.48 25.29
C ALA A 165 -2.75 14.35 25.66
N LYS A 166 -3.56 15.41 25.47
CA LYS A 166 -5.02 15.39 25.68
C LYS A 166 -5.70 14.30 24.85
N VAL A 167 -5.34 14.16 23.57
CA VAL A 167 -5.89 13.11 22.69
C VAL A 167 -5.51 11.71 23.16
N ARG A 168 -4.28 11.50 23.67
CA ARG A 168 -3.87 10.20 24.26
C ARG A 168 -4.65 9.85 25.51
N VAL A 169 -4.86 10.81 26.42
CA VAL A 169 -5.68 10.60 27.63
C VAL A 169 -7.12 10.26 27.26
N ALA A 170 -7.77 11.07 26.43
CA ALA A 170 -9.14 10.82 25.98
C ALA A 170 -9.30 9.48 25.21
N ALA A 171 -8.26 9.05 24.48
CA ALA A 171 -8.26 7.74 23.82
C ALA A 171 -8.08 6.57 24.80
N ALA A 172 -7.33 6.75 25.90
CA ALA A 172 -7.21 5.77 26.97
C ALA A 172 -8.53 5.64 27.75
N GLU A 173 -9.12 6.76 28.18
CA GLU A 173 -10.44 6.82 28.84
C GLU A 173 -11.54 6.16 27.99
N ALA A 174 -11.58 6.45 26.69
CA ALA A 174 -12.52 5.82 25.76
C ALA A 174 -12.26 4.30 25.58
N GLY A 175 -11.00 3.86 25.70
CA GLY A 175 -10.63 2.45 25.71
C GLY A 175 -11.11 1.73 26.97
N GLU A 176 -10.88 2.31 28.14
CA GLU A 176 -11.36 1.78 29.43
C GLU A 176 -12.89 1.68 29.47
N GLN A 177 -13.60 2.71 29.01
CA GLN A 177 -15.06 2.70 28.88
C GLN A 177 -15.55 1.60 27.93
N ALA A 178 -14.88 1.39 26.79
CA ALA A 178 -15.24 0.35 25.84
C ALA A 178 -15.01 -1.07 26.39
N GLU A 179 -13.92 -1.30 27.12
CA GLU A 179 -13.67 -2.58 27.80
C GLU A 179 -14.66 -2.82 28.95
N ALA A 180 -15.03 -1.79 29.73
CA ALA A 180 -16.06 -1.90 30.76
C ALA A 180 -17.45 -2.23 30.18
N GLU A 181 -17.83 -1.60 29.05
CA GLU A 181 -19.06 -1.94 28.33
C GLU A 181 -19.01 -3.38 27.78
N LEU A 182 -17.88 -3.79 27.20
CA LEU A 182 -17.68 -5.14 26.68
C LEU A 182 -17.73 -6.20 27.78
N ALA A 183 -17.12 -5.95 28.94
CA ALA A 183 -17.17 -6.82 30.11
C ALA A 183 -18.61 -6.96 30.64
N THR A 184 -19.37 -5.86 30.69
CA THR A 184 -20.79 -5.87 31.06
C THR A 184 -21.63 -6.68 30.08
N ARG A 185 -21.38 -6.54 28.77
CA ARG A 185 -22.06 -7.32 27.73
C ARG A 185 -21.70 -8.80 27.76
N ARG A 186 -20.45 -9.15 28.07
CA ARG A 186 -20.00 -10.54 28.29
C ARG A 186 -20.75 -11.17 29.45
N ARG A 187 -20.71 -10.55 30.65
CA ARG A 187 -21.43 -11.05 31.83
C ARG A 187 -22.90 -11.31 31.56
N ARG A 188 -23.61 -10.38 30.91
CA ARG A 188 -25.01 -10.59 30.51
C ARG A 188 -25.20 -11.75 29.54
N ALA A 189 -24.33 -11.89 28.54
CA ALA A 189 -24.40 -13.02 27.61
C ALA A 189 -24.08 -14.36 28.29
N ASP A 190 -23.19 -14.37 29.28
CA ASP A 190 -22.85 -15.55 30.09
C ASP A 190 -24.03 -15.91 31.03
N GLU A 191 -24.68 -14.91 31.64
CA GLU A 191 -25.92 -15.04 32.45
C GLU A 191 -27.08 -15.58 31.60
N ASP A 192 -27.35 -14.97 30.43
CA ASP A 192 -28.39 -15.39 29.48
C ASP A 192 -28.13 -16.84 28.99
N PHE A 193 -26.87 -17.19 28.71
CA PHE A 193 -26.49 -18.54 28.29
C PHE A 193 -26.64 -19.57 29.42
N ALA A 194 -26.23 -19.24 30.65
CA ALA A 194 -26.40 -20.12 31.81
C ALA A 194 -27.89 -20.35 32.13
N ALA A 195 -28.73 -19.32 32.01
CA ALA A 195 -30.17 -19.44 32.18
C ALA A 195 -30.81 -20.31 31.08
N ALA A 196 -30.39 -20.16 29.82
CA ALA A 196 -30.85 -20.99 28.71
C ALA A 196 -30.41 -22.46 28.85
N GLN A 197 -29.17 -22.71 29.30
CA GLN A 197 -28.68 -24.05 29.57
C GLN A 197 -29.45 -24.71 30.71
N ALA A 198 -29.66 -24.03 31.84
CA ALA A 198 -30.42 -24.55 32.97
C ALA A 198 -31.89 -24.86 32.60
N ALA A 199 -32.49 -24.07 31.71
CA ALA A 199 -33.82 -24.35 31.19
C ALA A 199 -33.85 -25.60 30.27
N ALA A 200 -32.84 -25.77 29.41
CA ALA A 200 -32.70 -26.95 28.56
C ALA A 200 -32.43 -28.22 29.40
N ASP A 201 -31.53 -28.16 30.38
CA ASP A 201 -31.23 -29.27 31.29
C ASP A 201 -32.47 -29.70 32.09
N ALA A 202 -33.36 -28.75 32.45
CA ALA A 202 -34.63 -29.04 33.11
C ALA A 202 -35.65 -29.70 32.17
N GLU A 203 -35.76 -29.25 30.91
CA GLU A 203 -36.61 -29.88 29.89
C GLU A 203 -36.13 -31.31 29.58
N ASP A 204 -34.83 -31.50 29.38
CA ASP A 204 -34.21 -32.82 29.16
C ASP A 204 -34.43 -33.75 30.36
N ALA A 205 -34.38 -33.24 31.60
CA ALA A 205 -34.68 -34.01 32.81
C ALA A 205 -36.16 -34.42 32.90
N GLU A 206 -37.11 -33.53 32.56
CA GLU A 206 -38.55 -33.85 32.53
C GLU A 206 -38.89 -34.90 31.46
N VAL A 207 -38.33 -34.74 30.26
CA VAL A 207 -38.48 -35.68 29.14
C VAL A 207 -37.87 -37.03 29.51
N SER A 208 -36.67 -37.05 30.10
CA SER A 208 -35.99 -38.28 30.53
C SER A 208 -36.77 -39.01 31.63
N ALA A 209 -37.22 -38.30 32.67
CA ALA A 209 -38.04 -38.88 33.74
C ALA A 209 -39.37 -39.44 33.21
N THR A 210 -39.99 -38.76 32.24
CA THR A 210 -41.21 -39.25 31.58
C THR A 210 -40.96 -40.47 30.71
N ALA A 211 -39.82 -40.53 30.00
CA ALA A 211 -39.40 -41.68 29.23
C ALA A 211 -39.11 -42.90 30.13
N GLU A 212 -38.33 -42.72 31.21
CA GLU A 212 -38.05 -43.76 32.20
C GLU A 212 -39.32 -44.32 32.85
N ARG A 213 -40.27 -43.44 33.23
CA ARG A 213 -41.58 -43.87 33.75
C ARG A 213 -42.32 -44.74 32.74
N ARG A 214 -42.39 -44.34 31.46
CA ARG A 214 -43.03 -45.13 30.40
C ARG A 214 -42.31 -46.46 30.14
N VAL A 215 -40.98 -46.52 30.26
CA VAL A 215 -40.21 -47.77 30.18
C VAL A 215 -40.56 -48.67 31.35
N LYS A 216 -40.57 -48.18 32.59
CA LYS A 216 -40.96 -48.95 33.78
C LYS A 216 -42.41 -49.46 33.70
N GLU A 217 -43.35 -48.63 33.23
CA GLU A 217 -44.74 -49.03 32.97
C GLU A 217 -44.82 -50.15 31.91
N ALA A 218 -44.07 -50.03 30.81
CA ALA A 218 -44.01 -51.06 29.77
C ALA A 218 -43.35 -52.36 30.25
N GLU A 219 -42.30 -52.28 31.08
CA GLU A 219 -41.64 -53.43 31.70
C GLU A 219 -42.56 -54.15 32.69
N GLN A 220 -43.27 -53.41 33.56
CA GLN A 220 -44.27 -53.96 34.48
C GLN A 220 -45.44 -54.61 33.73
N HIS A 221 -45.91 -53.98 32.65
CA HIS A 221 -46.95 -54.57 31.80
C HIS A 221 -46.45 -55.84 31.12
N ARG A 222 -45.23 -55.83 30.57
CA ARG A 222 -44.58 -57.02 29.97
C ARG A 222 -44.45 -58.15 30.99
N GLU A 223 -44.00 -57.87 32.21
CA GLU A 223 -43.85 -58.87 33.27
C GLU A 223 -45.21 -59.42 33.72
N THR A 224 -46.24 -58.57 33.81
CA THR A 224 -47.63 -58.98 34.09
C THR A 224 -48.16 -59.92 33.00
N VAL A 225 -47.93 -59.59 31.73
CA VAL A 225 -48.32 -60.43 30.58
C VAL A 225 -47.53 -61.74 30.57
N LEU A 226 -46.22 -61.72 30.81
CA LEU A 226 -45.39 -62.94 30.88
C LEU A 226 -45.83 -63.85 32.01
N ASN A 227 -46.13 -63.32 33.20
CA ASN A 227 -46.63 -64.13 34.30
C ASN A 227 -48.06 -64.65 34.05
N ARG A 228 -48.89 -63.90 33.32
CA ARG A 228 -50.20 -64.42 32.86
C ARG A 228 -50.05 -65.53 31.82
N ILE A 229 -49.07 -65.44 30.91
CA ILE A 229 -48.73 -66.51 29.96
C ILE A 229 -48.25 -67.75 30.72
N LYS A 230 -47.29 -67.63 31.65
CA LYS A 230 -46.82 -68.75 32.49
C LYS A 230 -47.96 -69.41 33.28
N GLN A 231 -48.87 -68.63 33.85
CA GLN A 231 -50.08 -69.15 34.51
C GLN A 231 -50.95 -69.93 33.53
N LEU A 232 -51.27 -69.37 32.36
CA LEU A 232 -52.09 -70.05 31.34
C LEU A 232 -51.41 -71.32 30.81
N GLU A 233 -50.08 -71.32 30.67
CA GLU A 233 -49.27 -72.48 30.28
C GLU A 233 -49.26 -73.55 31.37
N THR A 234 -49.15 -73.16 32.65
CA THR A 234 -49.21 -74.07 33.80
C THR A 234 -50.63 -74.65 33.98
N ASP A 235 -51.67 -73.82 33.82
CA ASP A 235 -53.08 -74.24 33.82
C ASP A 235 -53.38 -75.18 32.64
N ALA A 236 -52.80 -74.92 31.47
CA ALA A 236 -52.95 -75.77 30.28
C ALA A 236 -52.21 -77.10 30.46
N GLN A 237 -50.99 -77.09 31.02
CA GLN A 237 -50.23 -78.29 31.33
C GLN A 237 -50.95 -79.11 32.41
N ALA A 238 -51.42 -78.50 33.50
CA ALA A 238 -52.19 -79.19 34.53
C ALA A 238 -53.49 -79.80 33.98
N LYS A 239 -54.17 -79.13 33.04
CA LYS A 239 -55.33 -79.70 32.31
C LYS A 239 -54.92 -80.82 31.37
N ALA A 240 -53.79 -80.71 30.68
CA ALA A 240 -53.27 -81.77 29.82
C ALA A 240 -52.90 -83.01 30.65
N ASP A 241 -52.22 -82.84 31.78
CA ASP A 241 -51.87 -83.90 32.72
C ASP A 241 -53.13 -84.54 33.33
N GLN A 242 -54.13 -83.73 33.70
CA GLN A 242 -55.45 -84.24 34.15
C GLN A 242 -56.17 -85.05 33.06
N LEU A 243 -56.15 -84.60 31.80
CA LEU A 243 -56.74 -85.33 30.67
C LEU A 243 -55.98 -86.61 30.35
N VAL A 244 -54.63 -86.59 30.39
CA VAL A 244 -53.78 -87.78 30.22
C VAL A 244 -54.02 -88.79 31.34
N GLU A 245 -54.18 -88.32 32.58
CA GLU A 245 -54.41 -89.20 33.73
C GLU A 245 -55.86 -89.73 33.78
N GLN A 246 -56.84 -88.95 33.32
CA GLN A 246 -58.20 -89.45 33.05
C GLN A 246 -58.18 -90.51 31.95
N ALA A 247 -57.52 -90.23 30.82
CA ALA A 247 -57.38 -91.17 29.71
C ALA A 247 -56.59 -92.43 30.11
N ARG A 248 -55.60 -92.33 31.00
CA ARG A 248 -54.91 -93.49 31.60
C ARG A 248 -55.85 -94.30 32.48
N ARG A 249 -56.62 -93.67 33.37
CA ARG A 249 -57.59 -94.40 34.22
C ARG A 249 -58.71 -95.03 33.40
N GLU A 250 -59.08 -94.43 32.27
CA GLU A 250 -60.00 -95.03 31.31
C GLU A 250 -59.33 -96.18 30.54
N ALA A 251 -58.09 -96.03 30.09
CA ALA A 251 -57.32 -97.09 29.48
C ALA A 251 -57.04 -98.26 30.44
N GLU A 252 -56.76 -98.01 31.71
CA GLU A 252 -56.62 -99.02 32.77
C GLU A 252 -57.95 -99.72 33.07
N LYS A 253 -59.08 -98.98 33.07
CA LYS A 253 -60.41 -99.59 33.17
C LYS A 253 -60.74 -100.44 31.95
N ILE A 254 -60.42 -99.98 30.74
CA ILE A 254 -60.63 -100.71 29.50
C ILE A 254 -59.72 -101.95 29.49
N ASN A 255 -58.43 -101.81 29.79
CA ASN A 255 -57.50 -102.94 29.88
C ASN A 255 -57.95 -103.94 30.97
N ALA A 256 -58.33 -103.50 32.17
CA ALA A 256 -58.83 -104.40 33.21
C ALA A 256 -60.21 -105.02 32.87
N ALA A 257 -61.01 -104.37 32.01
CA ALA A 257 -62.23 -104.97 31.47
C ALA A 257 -61.90 -105.99 30.36
N SER A 258 -60.96 -105.68 29.47
CA SER A 258 -60.48 -106.56 28.41
C SER A 258 -59.67 -107.75 28.94
N GLU A 259 -58.92 -107.60 30.04
CA GLU A 259 -58.24 -108.70 30.75
C GLU A 259 -59.26 -109.61 31.45
N ARG A 260 -60.36 -109.05 31.97
CA ARG A 260 -61.49 -109.86 32.49
C ARG A 260 -62.23 -110.56 31.36
N GLU A 261 -62.53 -109.88 30.26
CA GLU A 261 -63.13 -110.50 29.08
C GLU A 261 -62.20 -111.56 28.48
N GLN A 262 -60.88 -111.35 28.43
CA GLN A 262 -59.90 -112.35 27.99
C GLN A 262 -59.83 -113.53 28.96
N ALA A 263 -59.78 -113.31 30.27
CA ALA A 263 -59.83 -114.39 31.25
C ALA A 263 -61.15 -115.18 31.16
N GLU A 264 -62.30 -114.52 30.97
CA GLU A 264 -63.57 -115.18 30.68
C GLU A 264 -63.55 -115.91 29.32
N PHE A 265 -62.88 -115.37 28.31
CA PHE A 265 -62.76 -116.00 27.00
C PHE A 265 -61.85 -117.23 27.04
N ASP A 266 -60.75 -117.18 27.79
CA ASP A 266 -59.84 -118.30 28.03
C ASP A 266 -60.52 -119.39 28.86
N ILE A 267 -61.30 -119.04 29.90
CA ILE A 267 -62.13 -120.01 30.64
C ILE A 267 -63.17 -120.67 29.72
N ARG A 268 -63.82 -119.89 28.82
CA ARG A 268 -64.74 -120.45 27.81
C ARG A 268 -64.00 -121.32 26.79
N LEU A 269 -62.79 -120.93 26.37
CA LEU A 269 -61.95 -121.67 25.44
C LEU A 269 -61.53 -123.00 26.07
N GLU A 270 -61.03 -122.99 27.30
CA GLU A 270 -60.65 -124.17 28.07
C GLU A 270 -61.84 -125.11 28.30
N THR A 271 -63.03 -124.56 28.60
CA THR A 271 -64.28 -125.34 28.69
C THR A 271 -64.64 -126.00 27.36
N VAL A 272 -64.48 -125.29 26.23
CA VAL A 272 -64.72 -125.83 24.88
C VAL A 272 -63.64 -126.85 24.46
N GLN A 273 -62.38 -126.64 24.83
CA GLN A 273 -61.28 -127.59 24.63
C GLN A 273 -61.54 -128.89 25.40
N GLN A 274 -61.92 -128.79 26.68
CA GLN A 274 -62.28 -129.95 27.52
C GLN A 274 -63.48 -130.71 26.93
N HIS A 275 -64.50 -130.02 26.42
CA HIS A 275 -65.59 -130.68 25.70
C HIS A 275 -65.15 -131.34 24.40
N LEU A 276 -64.28 -130.71 23.60
CA LEU A 276 -63.80 -131.28 22.34
C LEU A 276 -62.85 -132.46 22.55
N ASP A 277 -62.02 -132.45 23.58
CA ASP A 277 -61.13 -133.58 23.92
C ASP A 277 -61.92 -134.72 24.57
N HIS A 278 -62.95 -134.42 25.37
CA HIS A 278 -63.89 -135.45 25.86
C HIS A 278 -64.68 -136.10 24.71
N ILE A 279 -65.14 -135.32 23.72
CA ILE A 279 -65.82 -135.83 22.53
C ILE A 279 -64.87 -136.63 21.62
N LYS A 280 -63.62 -136.18 21.43
CA LYS A 280 -62.60 -136.96 20.70
C LYS A 280 -62.26 -138.28 21.39
N ALA A 281 -62.09 -138.28 22.72
CA ALA A 281 -61.79 -139.49 23.49
C ALA A 281 -62.96 -140.49 23.47
N THR A 282 -64.21 -140.02 23.55
CA THR A 282 -65.39 -140.90 23.54
C THR A 282 -65.74 -141.41 22.13
N LEU A 283 -65.58 -140.60 21.07
CA LEU A 283 -65.79 -141.08 19.69
C LEU A 283 -64.66 -142.01 19.21
N ALA A 284 -63.43 -141.84 19.68
CA ALA A 284 -62.33 -142.78 19.40
C ALA A 284 -62.55 -144.18 20.02
N SER A 285 -63.45 -144.31 20.99
CA SER A 285 -63.72 -145.57 21.71
C SER A 285 -64.82 -146.44 21.08
N LEU A 286 -65.59 -145.93 20.11
CA LEU A 286 -66.79 -146.61 19.60
C LEU A 286 -66.89 -146.72 18.06
N THR A 287 -66.02 -146.05 17.31
CA THR A 287 -65.81 -146.29 15.87
C THR A 287 -64.33 -146.17 15.52
N GLY A 288 -63.73 -147.26 15.03
CA GLY A 288 -62.29 -147.29 14.72
C GLY A 288 -61.91 -146.43 13.51
N ALA A 289 -60.78 -145.74 13.62
CA ALA A 289 -60.04 -145.02 12.57
C ALA A 289 -60.84 -143.93 11.78
N ALA A 290 -60.81 -142.66 12.19
CA ALA A 290 -59.70 -141.69 12.06
C ALA A 290 -59.64 -140.97 10.70
N VAL A 291 -60.17 -139.74 10.69
CA VAL A 291 -59.76 -138.67 9.75
C VAL A 291 -59.06 -137.57 10.55
N GLY A 292 -57.73 -137.57 10.49
CA GLY A 292 -56.88 -136.38 10.63
C GLY A 292 -56.00 -136.30 9.38
N GLN A 293 -55.41 -135.18 8.99
CA GLN A 293 -55.24 -133.89 9.65
C GLN A 293 -55.38 -132.76 8.63
N ILE A 294 -55.61 -131.53 9.09
CA ILE A 294 -55.22 -130.32 8.32
C ILE A 294 -53.88 -129.85 8.90
N GLU A 295 -52.87 -129.78 8.04
CA GLU A 295 -51.53 -129.26 8.33
C GLU A 295 -51.56 -127.73 8.55
N PRO A 296 -50.94 -127.19 9.62
CA PRO A 296 -50.74 -125.77 9.83
C PRO A 296 -49.29 -125.34 9.54
N GLY A 297 -49.07 -124.60 8.44
CA GLY A 297 -47.80 -123.90 8.15
C GLY A 297 -47.98 -122.39 8.29
N LEU A 298 -47.66 -121.80 9.45
CA LEU A 298 -46.35 -121.25 9.84
C LEU A 298 -46.03 -119.87 9.25
N ALA A 299 -45.93 -118.90 10.16
CA ALA A 299 -45.41 -117.57 9.90
C ALA A 299 -43.89 -117.56 9.71
N ALA A 300 -43.37 -116.57 8.96
CA ALA A 300 -42.28 -115.73 9.44
C ALA A 300 -42.08 -114.47 8.57
N ALA A 301 -41.61 -113.41 9.24
CA ALA A 301 -41.04 -112.14 8.77
C ALA A 301 -40.38 -112.13 7.36
N ALA A 302 -40.33 -111.01 6.63
CA ALA A 302 -39.79 -109.74 7.10
C ALA A 302 -39.95 -108.55 6.11
N ALA A 303 -39.52 -107.38 6.58
CA ALA A 303 -38.92 -106.28 5.81
C ALA A 303 -39.81 -105.33 4.98
N ALA A 304 -39.99 -104.14 5.58
CA ALA A 304 -39.56 -102.84 5.03
C ALA A 304 -40.44 -102.06 4.03
N ARG A 305 -40.32 -100.73 4.19
CA ARG A 305 -40.73 -99.63 3.30
C ARG A 305 -42.23 -99.44 3.03
N ARG A 306 -42.76 -98.39 3.65
CA ARG A 306 -43.44 -97.31 2.90
C ARG A 306 -42.99 -95.95 3.43
N GLY A 307 -42.27 -95.23 2.58
CA GLY A 307 -41.98 -93.80 2.71
C GLY A 307 -42.28 -93.11 1.37
N ASP A 308 -42.32 -91.78 1.42
CA ASP A 308 -42.28 -90.83 0.29
C ASP A 308 -43.52 -90.66 -0.62
N ALA A 309 -44.30 -89.59 -0.32
CA ALA A 309 -44.97 -88.62 -1.22
C ALA A 309 -45.76 -87.63 -0.32
N ALA A 310 -45.87 -86.30 -0.51
CA ALA A 310 -45.55 -85.40 -1.63
C ALA A 310 -45.17 -83.96 -1.10
N PRO A 311 -44.87 -82.94 -1.95
CA PRO A 311 -43.98 -81.81 -1.58
C PRO A 311 -44.63 -80.45 -1.17
N ALA A 312 -43.76 -79.48 -0.83
CA ALA A 312 -44.02 -78.12 -0.30
C ALA A 312 -44.64 -77.11 -1.30
N PRO A 313 -45.25 -76.00 -0.79
CA PRO A 313 -44.59 -74.67 -0.72
C PRO A 313 -45.00 -73.84 0.54
N ALA A 314 -44.47 -72.64 0.89
CA ALA A 314 -43.23 -71.89 0.61
C ALA A 314 -43.09 -70.72 1.66
N PRO A 315 -41.89 -70.14 1.92
CA PRO A 315 -41.69 -69.14 2.99
C PRO A 315 -41.91 -67.67 2.54
N TRP A 316 -42.61 -66.87 3.36
CA TRP A 316 -42.86 -65.43 3.10
C TRP A 316 -41.86 -64.50 3.82
N THR A 317 -40.84 -64.12 3.05
CA THR A 317 -40.11 -62.84 3.00
C THR A 317 -40.32 -61.78 4.11
N ARG A 318 -39.19 -61.36 4.70
CA ARG A 318 -39.04 -60.08 5.42
C ARG A 318 -39.26 -58.88 4.50
N LEU A 319 -40.10 -57.92 4.90
CA LEU A 319 -40.22 -56.60 4.28
C LEU A 319 -39.51 -55.52 5.11
N ARG A 320 -38.39 -54.98 4.59
CA ARG A 320 -37.83 -53.69 5.03
C ARG A 320 -38.38 -52.58 4.14
N PRO A 321 -38.94 -51.48 4.67
CA PRO A 321 -39.26 -50.30 3.86
C PRO A 321 -37.97 -49.56 3.45
N ARG A 322 -37.79 -49.36 2.15
CA ARG A 322 -36.66 -48.65 1.54
C ARG A 322 -37.04 -47.18 1.30
N TRP A 323 -36.79 -46.31 2.27
CA TRP A 323 -36.96 -44.87 2.11
C TRP A 323 -35.68 -44.20 1.59
N MET A 324 -35.58 -44.01 0.26
CA MET A 324 -34.68 -43.02 -0.34
C MET A 324 -35.20 -42.58 -1.72
N ARG A 325 -35.90 -41.44 -1.76
CA ARG A 325 -35.90 -40.49 -2.90
C ARG A 325 -36.58 -39.17 -2.50
N ALA A 326 -35.78 -38.15 -2.24
CA ALA A 326 -36.22 -36.75 -2.27
C ALA A 326 -35.08 -35.85 -2.75
N ARG A 327 -34.90 -35.75 -4.08
CA ARG A 327 -34.21 -34.59 -4.66
C ARG A 327 -35.19 -33.41 -4.60
N ARG A 328 -34.89 -32.35 -3.83
CA ARG A 328 -35.40 -31.00 -4.11
C ARG A 328 -34.30 -29.95 -3.97
N THR A 329 -33.89 -29.46 -5.14
CA THR A 329 -33.64 -28.05 -5.46
C THR A 329 -33.07 -27.13 -4.36
N ARG A 330 -31.80 -26.74 -4.54
CA ARG A 330 -31.25 -25.51 -3.93
C ARG A 330 -32.13 -24.30 -4.29
N SER A 331 -32.78 -23.70 -3.31
CA SER A 331 -33.54 -22.46 -3.49
C SER A 331 -32.63 -21.23 -3.38
N SER A 332 -32.89 -20.28 -4.27
CA SER A 332 -32.23 -18.99 -4.48
C SER A 332 -31.68 -18.28 -3.23
N THR A 333 -30.38 -17.98 -3.22
CA THR A 333 -29.79 -16.94 -2.37
C THR A 333 -30.29 -15.56 -2.80
N ARG A 334 -31.38 -15.06 -2.20
CA ARG A 334 -31.87 -13.70 -2.45
C ARG A 334 -30.96 -12.68 -1.76
N CYS A 335 -30.13 -11.98 -2.53
CA CYS A 335 -29.41 -10.79 -2.05
C CYS A 335 -30.39 -9.65 -1.75
N ARG A 336 -30.74 -9.47 -0.47
CA ARG A 336 -31.57 -8.37 0.02
C ARG A 336 -30.75 -7.08 0.12
N TRP A 337 -31.00 -6.11 -0.76
CA TRP A 337 -30.37 -4.79 -0.71
C TRP A 337 -31.15 -3.86 0.24
N THR A 338 -30.65 -3.65 1.46
CA THR A 338 -31.17 -2.59 2.34
C THR A 338 -30.42 -1.28 2.12
N ARG A 339 -31.11 -0.26 1.59
CA ARG A 339 -30.57 1.11 1.54
C ARG A 339 -30.36 1.63 2.98
N ARG A 340 -29.12 1.95 3.37
CA ARG A 340 -28.88 2.86 4.51
C ARG A 340 -28.78 4.30 3.99
N ARG A 341 -29.42 5.23 4.71
CA ARG A 341 -29.38 6.68 4.45
C ARG A 341 -28.01 7.23 4.88
N THR A 342 -27.09 7.43 3.92
CA THR A 342 -25.97 8.38 3.99
C THR A 342 -25.33 8.48 2.60
N PRO A 343 -25.09 9.69 2.05
CA PRO A 343 -24.51 9.83 0.71
C PRO A 343 -22.99 9.65 0.74
N GLY A 344 -22.45 8.91 -0.23
CA GLY A 344 -21.05 9.11 -0.68
C GLY A 344 -20.17 7.88 -0.86
N ARG A 345 -20.37 6.75 -0.15
CA ARG A 345 -19.48 5.57 -0.26
C ARG A 345 -20.21 4.23 -0.12
N SER A 346 -20.00 3.32 -1.07
CA SER A 346 -20.35 1.90 -0.94
C SER A 346 -19.15 1.03 -1.34
N ARG A 347 -18.91 -0.05 -0.59
CA ARG A 347 -17.88 -1.07 -0.87
C ARG A 347 -18.54 -2.43 -1.02
N CYS A 348 -18.14 -3.20 -2.04
CA CYS A 348 -18.53 -4.61 -2.17
C CYS A 348 -17.50 -5.50 -1.45
N ARG A 349 -17.95 -6.28 -0.46
CA ARG A 349 -17.06 -7.07 0.43
C ARG A 349 -16.38 -8.30 -0.19
N ARG A 350 -16.60 -8.63 -1.48
CA ARG A 350 -16.09 -9.88 -2.09
C ARG A 350 -15.11 -9.75 -3.27
N CYS A 351 -14.77 -8.53 -3.73
CA CYS A 351 -13.88 -8.39 -4.90
C CYS A 351 -12.95 -7.16 -4.93
N GLY A 352 -12.95 -6.30 -3.90
CA GLY A 352 -11.90 -5.30 -3.65
C GLY A 352 -11.69 -4.17 -4.68
N ARG A 353 -12.30 -4.23 -5.88
CA ARG A 353 -12.09 -3.23 -6.95
C ARG A 353 -13.05 -2.05 -6.85
N LEU A 354 -12.49 -0.85 -6.95
CA LEU A 354 -13.22 0.41 -7.12
C LEU A 354 -13.68 0.58 -8.57
N ARG A 355 -14.97 0.85 -8.80
CA ARG A 355 -15.45 1.45 -10.06
C ARG A 355 -15.39 2.97 -9.93
N LEU A 356 -14.56 3.61 -10.74
CA LEU A 356 -14.64 5.05 -11.00
C LEU A 356 -15.74 5.32 -12.02
N ARG A 357 -16.46 6.45 -11.89
CA ARG A 357 -17.45 6.91 -12.87
C ARG A 357 -16.76 7.38 -14.16
N PRO A 358 -17.39 7.24 -15.34
CA PRO A 358 -16.87 7.81 -16.58
C PRO A 358 -17.02 9.34 -16.55
N GLY A 359 -16.03 10.08 -17.09
CA GLY A 359 -16.17 11.54 -17.27
C GLY A 359 -14.87 12.37 -17.20
N LEU A 360 -13.77 11.85 -16.64
CA LEU A 360 -12.50 12.60 -16.51
C LEU A 360 -11.36 11.92 -17.28
N ARG A 361 -10.93 12.53 -18.39
CA ARG A 361 -9.68 12.16 -19.08
C ARG A 361 -8.49 12.77 -18.33
N VAL A 362 -7.84 11.98 -17.47
CA VAL A 362 -6.54 12.33 -16.88
C VAL A 362 -5.45 11.66 -17.71
N ALA A 363 -4.65 12.46 -18.42
CA ALA A 363 -3.51 11.97 -19.19
C ALA A 363 -2.33 11.67 -18.23
N LEU A 364 -2.15 10.38 -17.92
CA LEU A 364 -1.03 9.89 -17.12
C LEU A 364 0.16 9.56 -18.02
N ARG A 365 1.26 10.32 -17.92
CA ARG A 365 2.53 10.00 -18.58
C ARG A 365 3.45 9.27 -17.60
N CYS A 366 3.87 8.06 -17.95
CA CYS A 366 4.78 7.27 -17.14
C CYS A 366 6.24 7.73 -17.37
N ARG A 367 6.95 8.10 -16.29
CA ARG A 367 8.42 8.09 -16.20
C ARG A 367 8.81 7.58 -14.82
N GLY A 368 9.47 6.42 -14.77
CA GLY A 368 10.26 5.92 -13.63
C GLY A 368 9.64 5.94 -12.22
N ARG A 369 8.90 4.89 -11.85
CA ARG A 369 8.57 4.42 -10.46
C ARG A 369 8.14 5.44 -9.38
N ARG A 370 7.82 6.70 -9.68
CA ARG A 370 7.18 7.65 -8.73
C ARG A 370 6.03 8.39 -9.41
N TRP A 371 4.94 8.60 -8.69
CA TRP A 371 3.75 9.31 -9.15
C TRP A 371 3.63 10.64 -8.41
N SER A 372 3.66 11.75 -9.15
CA SER A 372 3.53 13.11 -8.60
C SER A 372 2.39 13.85 -9.28
N ALA A 373 1.45 14.39 -8.52
CA ALA A 373 0.37 15.21 -9.05
C ALA A 373 0.85 16.65 -9.29
N VAL A 374 1.04 17.04 -10.55
CA VAL A 374 1.40 18.42 -10.93
C VAL A 374 0.15 19.15 -11.42
N ALA A 375 -0.41 20.01 -10.58
CA ALA A 375 -1.50 20.91 -10.97
C ALA A 375 -0.94 22.07 -11.83
N ARG A 376 -1.15 22.02 -13.15
CA ARG A 376 -0.88 23.16 -14.03
C ARG A 376 -1.97 24.23 -13.84
N ARG A 377 -1.64 25.33 -13.15
CA ARG A 377 -2.41 26.57 -13.27
C ARG A 377 -2.17 27.17 -14.66
N ARG A 378 -3.24 27.56 -15.37
CA ARG A 378 -3.11 28.41 -16.58
C ARG A 378 -2.64 29.80 -16.12
N ARG A 379 -1.64 30.38 -16.79
CA ARG A 379 -1.40 31.83 -16.72
C ARG A 379 -2.55 32.54 -17.46
N PRO A 380 -3.07 33.68 -16.94
CA PRO A 380 -3.88 34.58 -17.74
C PRO A 380 -3.00 35.29 -18.81
N PRO A 381 -3.58 35.78 -19.91
CA PRO A 381 -2.87 36.68 -20.82
C PRO A 381 -2.54 38.00 -20.10
N GLY A 382 -1.38 38.59 -20.40
CA GLY A 382 -1.05 39.94 -19.97
C GLY A 382 -1.81 41.01 -20.78
N PRO A 383 -1.88 42.26 -20.30
CA PRO A 383 -2.40 43.38 -21.08
C PRO A 383 -1.46 43.71 -22.26
N TRP A 384 -2.01 44.44 -23.23
CA TRP A 384 -1.38 44.84 -24.48
C TRP A 384 -0.33 45.94 -24.30
#